data_AF-A0A2V7YIF6-F1
#
_entry.id   AF-A0A2V7YIF6-F1
#
_cell.length_a   1.000
_cell.length_b   1.000
_cell.length_c   1.000
_cell.angle_alpha   90.00
_cell.angle_beta   90.00
_cell.angle_gamma   90.00
#
_symmetry.space_group_name_H-M   'P 1'
#
loop_
_entity.id
_entity.type
_entity.pdbx_description
1 polymer ?
#
loop_
_entity_poly.entity_id
_entity_poly.type
_entity_poly.pdbx_seq_one_letter_code
_entity_poly.pdbx_strand_id
1 'polypeptide(L)'
;MKRALFALIFALLPIALAAQVPDRDVLLTPDGTLYTIESIDNEGSSTSGVIRYLRLTIQRPNERQQTAVVPESLTAGIHWRPALAYDAASQTLFIFWLKMPNAMSSELLLASYASGTWHPAVSIDNQPYHLRYNLRIGITHKLALSDQTYGDVPMLLIHAIWWEETGYGENARYAMFGVQKGLISAIEMHDLDEFAPSPGMFPNPINANFNPEILKHPAFADNGTQDSIDVIYGNVQMNDFVRVRLRPIAEGRIHIPIGAHPGGPRTVAPKSFTDPWSGPISTIVSPHDGSMLLYNATKDSVNYILYSGSSWSSAKSVPLSDKLSADAAVAALTRMMSQ
;
A
#
# COMPACT_ATOMS: atom_id res chain seq x y z
N MET A 1 6.82 48.72 -47.71
CA MET A 1 7.41 47.41 -48.04
C MET A 1 7.70 46.66 -46.75
N LYS A 2 7.06 45.50 -46.58
CA LYS A 2 7.60 44.24 -46.02
C LYS A 2 8.16 44.19 -44.57
N ARG A 3 7.44 43.41 -43.76
CA ARG A 3 7.89 42.37 -42.81
C ARG A 3 8.49 42.79 -41.45
N ALA A 4 7.72 42.58 -40.38
CA ALA A 4 8.15 41.86 -39.17
C ALA A 4 6.94 41.63 -38.24
N LEU A 5 6.08 40.68 -38.64
CA LEU A 5 5.19 39.95 -37.75
C LEU A 5 5.96 38.70 -37.31
N PHE A 6 5.83 38.28 -36.05
CA PHE A 6 6.06 36.95 -35.44
C PHE A 6 6.89 36.98 -34.15
N ALA A 7 6.39 36.22 -33.17
CA ALA A 7 7.02 35.76 -31.94
C ALA A 7 6.96 36.69 -30.71
N LEU A 8 5.75 36.99 -30.24
CA LEU A 8 5.48 37.12 -28.80
C LEU A 8 4.47 36.03 -28.39
N ILE A 9 4.89 34.77 -28.52
CA ILE A 9 4.18 33.63 -27.94
C ILE A 9 4.64 33.53 -26.48
N PHE A 10 3.67 33.74 -25.58
CA PHE A 10 3.66 33.33 -24.19
C PHE A 10 4.76 32.33 -23.83
N ALA A 11 5.77 32.81 -23.10
CA ALA A 11 6.57 31.97 -22.23
C ALA A 11 5.69 31.54 -21.05
N LEU A 12 4.78 30.59 -21.30
CA LEU A 12 4.26 29.70 -20.26
C LEU A 12 5.41 28.77 -19.90
N LEU A 13 6.24 29.22 -18.96
CA LEU A 13 7.11 28.32 -18.21
C LEU A 13 6.20 27.35 -17.45
N PRO A 14 6.19 26.03 -17.73
CA PRO A 14 5.75 25.09 -16.73
C PRO A 14 6.79 25.20 -15.61
N ILE A 15 6.41 25.86 -14.52
CA ILE A 15 7.09 25.68 -13.24
C ILE A 15 6.92 24.19 -12.94
N ALA A 16 7.94 23.41 -13.31
CA ALA A 16 8.06 22.02 -12.95
C ALA A 16 8.33 21.99 -11.45
N LEU A 17 7.27 22.20 -10.67
CA LEU A 17 7.23 21.82 -9.26
C LEU A 17 7.71 20.37 -9.19
N ALA A 18 8.67 20.15 -8.31
CA ALA A 18 9.11 18.83 -7.90
C ALA A 18 7.91 18.14 -7.24
N ALA A 19 7.05 17.54 -8.07
CA ALA A 19 5.95 16.73 -7.59
C ALA A 19 6.57 15.46 -7.02
N GLN A 20 6.76 15.44 -5.70
CA GLN A 20 6.66 14.19 -4.97
C GLN A 20 5.38 13.50 -5.45
N VAL A 21 5.46 12.20 -5.76
CA VAL A 21 4.29 11.41 -6.13
C VAL A 21 3.20 11.75 -5.11
N PRO A 22 2.03 12.28 -5.55
CA PRO A 22 1.03 12.78 -4.63
C PRO A 22 0.69 11.68 -3.64
N ASP A 23 0.47 12.04 -2.38
CA ASP A 23 -0.01 11.11 -1.37
C ASP A 23 -1.47 10.78 -1.67
N ARG A 24 -1.66 9.86 -2.61
CA ARG A 24 -2.94 9.51 -3.22
C ARG A 24 -3.02 8.01 -3.51
N ASP A 25 -4.25 7.52 -3.63
CA ASP A 25 -4.55 6.21 -4.16
C ASP A 25 -5.70 6.28 -5.18
N VAL A 26 -5.73 5.31 -6.08
CA VAL A 26 -6.66 5.27 -7.21
C VAL A 26 -7.23 3.87 -7.35
N LEU A 27 -8.56 3.77 -7.45
CA LEU A 27 -9.27 2.50 -7.61
C LEU A 27 -10.28 2.63 -8.75
N LEU A 28 -10.23 1.70 -9.71
CA LEU A 28 -11.21 1.57 -10.78
C LEU A 28 -12.11 0.36 -10.49
N THR A 29 -13.42 0.58 -10.41
CA THR A 29 -14.40 -0.49 -10.19
C THR A 29 -14.86 -1.14 -11.49
N PRO A 30 -15.45 -2.36 -11.45
CA PRO A 30 -15.91 -3.07 -12.65
C PRO A 30 -16.97 -2.33 -13.47
N ASP A 31 -17.76 -1.44 -12.85
CA ASP A 31 -18.76 -0.61 -13.53
C ASP A 31 -18.14 0.64 -14.22
N GLY A 32 -16.82 0.80 -14.13
CA GLY A 32 -16.09 1.92 -14.72
C GLY A 32 -16.04 3.18 -13.85
N THR A 33 -16.47 3.11 -12.59
CA THR A 33 -16.29 4.23 -11.65
C THR A 33 -14.84 4.34 -11.20
N LEU A 34 -14.25 5.51 -11.39
CA LEU A 34 -12.91 5.82 -10.91
C LEU A 34 -13.01 6.59 -9.59
N TYR A 35 -12.42 6.02 -8.55
CA TYR A 35 -12.22 6.66 -7.26
C TYR A 35 -10.77 7.10 -7.12
N THR A 36 -10.57 8.34 -6.71
CA THR A 36 -9.25 8.87 -6.35
C THR A 36 -9.35 9.49 -4.97
N ILE A 37 -8.48 9.06 -4.05
CA ILE A 37 -8.34 9.67 -2.73
C ILE A 37 -6.97 10.34 -2.64
N GLU A 38 -6.91 11.53 -2.09
CA GLU A 38 -5.66 12.28 -1.94
C GLU A 38 -5.61 13.02 -0.60
N SER A 39 -4.41 13.10 -0.03
CA SER A 39 -4.10 13.95 1.11
C SER A 39 -3.70 15.35 0.65
N ILE A 40 -4.41 16.37 1.13
CA ILE A 40 -4.28 17.76 0.69
C ILE A 40 -3.90 18.64 1.88
N ASP A 41 -3.00 19.60 1.64
CA ASP A 41 -2.65 20.62 2.62
C ASP A 41 -3.86 21.49 2.99
N ASN A 42 -4.00 21.78 4.29
CA ASN A 42 -5.01 22.70 4.78
C ASN A 42 -4.55 24.15 4.58
N GLU A 43 -4.90 24.75 3.45
CA GLU A 43 -4.62 26.16 3.13
C GLU A 43 -5.58 27.14 3.86
N GLY A 44 -6.07 26.78 5.04
CA GLY A 44 -7.03 27.56 5.83
C GLY A 44 -8.50 27.25 5.52
N SER A 45 -8.79 26.17 4.79
CA SER A 45 -10.15 25.74 4.44
C SER A 45 -10.85 24.91 5.52
N SER A 46 -10.12 24.49 6.57
CA SER A 46 -10.66 23.66 7.66
C SER A 46 -10.26 24.17 9.05
N THR A 47 -10.70 23.46 10.09
CA THR A 47 -10.51 23.81 11.51
C THR A 47 -9.04 23.96 11.89
N SER A 48 -8.77 24.85 12.86
CA SER A 48 -7.44 25.01 13.44
C SER A 48 -6.93 23.69 14.00
N GLY A 49 -5.73 23.27 13.61
CA GLY A 49 -5.09 22.02 14.02
C GLY A 49 -5.14 20.90 12.98
N VAL A 50 -5.94 21.02 11.91
CA VAL A 50 -5.83 20.15 10.73
C VAL A 50 -4.69 20.65 9.85
N ILE A 51 -3.69 19.81 9.58
CA ILE A 51 -2.56 20.18 8.72
C ILE A 51 -2.81 19.65 7.30
N ARG A 52 -3.26 18.40 7.19
CA ARG A 52 -3.68 17.78 5.93
C ARG A 52 -4.96 16.98 6.13
N TYR A 53 -5.86 17.01 5.15
CA TYR A 53 -7.12 16.26 5.16
C TYR A 53 -7.27 15.45 3.86
N LEU A 54 -8.24 14.54 3.83
CA LEU A 54 -8.46 13.64 2.69
C LEU A 54 -9.62 14.09 1.82
N ARG A 55 -9.39 14.14 0.51
CA ARG A 55 -10.42 14.42 -0.50
C ARG A 55 -10.63 13.20 -1.39
N LEU A 56 -11.88 12.75 -1.46
CA LEU A 56 -12.35 11.75 -2.39
C LEU A 56 -12.87 12.43 -3.66
N THR A 57 -12.41 11.97 -4.81
CA THR A 57 -12.95 12.28 -6.12
C THR A 57 -13.60 11.03 -6.69
N ILE A 58 -14.82 11.19 -7.22
CA ILE A 58 -15.59 10.12 -7.85
C ILE A 58 -15.89 10.54 -9.30
N GLN A 59 -15.46 9.72 -10.24
CA GLN A 59 -15.72 9.91 -11.67
C GLN A 59 -16.46 8.69 -12.22
N ARG A 60 -17.77 8.82 -12.43
CA ARG A 60 -18.57 7.80 -13.11
C ARG A 60 -18.59 8.04 -14.62
N PRO A 61 -18.81 7.01 -15.46
CA PRO A 61 -18.98 7.20 -16.89
C PRO A 61 -20.13 8.16 -17.20
N ASN A 62 -19.88 9.15 -18.06
CA ASN A 62 -20.88 10.15 -18.50
C ASN A 62 -21.46 11.06 -17.39
N GLU A 63 -20.92 11.04 -16.18
CA GLU A 63 -21.31 11.96 -15.11
C GLU A 63 -20.24 13.04 -14.91
N ARG A 64 -20.67 14.17 -14.34
CA ARG A 64 -19.74 15.19 -13.85
C ARG A 64 -18.98 14.63 -12.64
N GLN A 65 -17.68 14.87 -12.60
CA GLN A 65 -16.84 14.59 -11.44
C GLN A 65 -17.45 15.13 -10.15
N GLN A 66 -17.52 14.28 -9.13
CA GLN A 66 -17.96 14.63 -7.78
C GLN A 66 -16.76 14.63 -6.84
N THR A 67 -16.77 15.53 -5.85
CA THR A 67 -15.76 15.57 -4.80
C THR A 67 -16.43 15.59 -3.43
N ALA A 68 -15.80 14.91 -2.47
CA ALA A 68 -16.22 14.86 -1.07
C ALA A 68 -14.99 14.86 -0.17
N VAL A 69 -15.13 15.38 1.04
CA VAL A 69 -14.09 15.30 2.07
C VAL A 69 -14.40 14.11 2.98
N VAL A 70 -13.39 13.35 3.40
CA VAL A 70 -13.54 12.31 4.43
C VAL A 70 -13.79 13.02 5.77
N PRO A 71 -14.97 12.91 6.39
CA PRO A 71 -15.34 13.77 7.53
C PRO A 71 -14.34 13.74 8.68
N GLU A 72 -13.87 12.57 9.08
CA GLU A 72 -12.93 12.41 10.20
C GLU A 72 -11.52 12.91 9.89
N SER A 73 -11.20 13.15 8.62
CA SER A 73 -9.94 13.80 8.23
C SER A 73 -9.91 15.31 8.48
N LEU A 74 -11.05 15.88 8.92
CA LEU A 74 -11.16 17.25 9.41
C LEU A 74 -10.98 17.33 10.94
N THR A 75 -10.56 16.23 11.57
CA THR A 75 -10.09 16.22 12.96
C THR A 75 -8.59 16.47 12.98
N ALA A 76 -8.07 17.14 14.01
CA ALA A 76 -6.69 17.63 14.05
C ALA A 76 -5.61 16.58 13.67
N GLY A 77 -4.47 17.05 13.18
CA GLY A 77 -3.31 16.23 12.82
C GLY A 77 -3.01 16.23 11.30
N ILE A 78 -2.17 15.27 10.89
CA ILE A 78 -1.82 15.03 9.48
C ILE A 78 -2.46 13.73 9.05
N HIS A 79 -3.32 13.78 8.02
CA HIS A 79 -3.92 12.60 7.41
C HIS A 79 -3.16 12.25 6.12
N TRP A 80 -2.62 11.04 6.02
CA TRP A 80 -1.70 10.67 4.94
C TRP A 80 -1.75 9.16 4.64
N ARG A 81 -1.12 8.76 3.52
CA ARG A 81 -1.12 7.39 2.97
C ARG A 81 -2.52 6.80 2.84
N PRO A 82 -3.44 7.50 2.15
CA PRO A 82 -4.75 6.93 1.95
C PRO A 82 -4.63 5.67 1.07
N ALA A 83 -5.49 4.68 1.33
CA ALA A 83 -5.63 3.48 0.52
C ALA A 83 -7.11 3.16 0.31
N LEU A 84 -7.47 2.67 -0.87
CA LEU A 84 -8.82 2.35 -1.29
C LEU A 84 -9.01 0.84 -1.42
N ALA A 85 -10.18 0.37 -1.03
CA ALA A 85 -10.70 -0.94 -1.39
C ALA A 85 -12.19 -0.82 -1.74
N TYR A 86 -12.69 -1.66 -2.63
CA TYR A 86 -14.08 -1.64 -3.05
C TYR A 86 -14.67 -3.05 -3.02
N ASP A 87 -15.82 -3.18 -2.36
CA ASP A 87 -16.63 -4.39 -2.41
C ASP A 87 -17.79 -4.20 -3.38
N ALA A 88 -17.76 -4.94 -4.49
CA ALA A 88 -18.80 -4.92 -5.51
C ALA A 88 -20.14 -5.51 -5.03
N ALA A 89 -20.12 -6.43 -4.07
CA ALA A 89 -21.34 -7.09 -3.59
C ALA A 89 -22.19 -6.15 -2.74
N SER A 90 -21.55 -5.39 -1.83
CA SER A 90 -22.23 -4.36 -1.03
C SER A 90 -22.23 -2.96 -1.66
N GLN A 91 -21.52 -2.77 -2.77
CA GLN A 91 -21.28 -1.47 -3.40
C GLN A 91 -20.67 -0.44 -2.44
N THR A 92 -19.78 -0.89 -1.55
CA THR A 92 -19.17 -0.06 -0.51
C THR A 92 -17.72 0.23 -0.86
N LEU A 93 -17.35 1.51 -0.82
CA LEU A 93 -15.96 1.96 -0.87
C LEU A 93 -15.42 2.02 0.56
N PHE A 94 -14.26 1.42 0.78
CA PHE A 94 -13.51 1.50 2.02
C PHE A 94 -12.29 2.38 1.83
N ILE A 95 -12.06 3.26 2.79
CA ILE A 95 -10.96 4.21 2.78
C ILE A 95 -10.17 4.01 4.07
N PHE A 96 -8.89 3.75 3.90
CA PHE A 96 -7.94 3.58 4.99
C PHE A 96 -6.95 4.72 4.93
N TRP A 97 -6.46 5.15 6.08
CA TRP A 97 -5.37 6.13 6.12
C TRP A 97 -4.66 6.10 7.47
N LEU A 98 -3.50 6.74 7.48
CA LEU A 98 -2.78 7.03 8.71
C LEU A 98 -3.08 8.46 9.14
N LYS A 99 -3.44 8.64 10.41
CA LYS A 99 -3.51 9.95 11.05
C LYS A 99 -2.33 10.09 11.99
N MET A 100 -1.54 11.14 11.86
CA MET A 100 -0.51 11.50 12.83
C MET A 100 -1.04 12.61 13.74
N PRO A 101 -1.54 12.29 14.95
CA PRO A 101 -1.92 13.30 15.92
C PRO A 101 -0.70 14.07 16.45
N ASN A 102 0.51 13.49 16.39
CA ASN A 102 1.78 14.11 16.74
C ASN A 102 2.93 13.43 15.98
N ALA A 103 4.17 13.91 16.16
CA ALA A 103 5.35 13.41 15.43
C ALA A 103 5.81 12.00 15.84
N MET A 104 5.35 11.48 16.98
CA MET A 104 5.79 10.21 17.57
C MET A 104 4.70 9.13 17.52
N SER A 105 3.53 9.41 16.97
CA SER A 105 2.41 8.47 16.97
C SER A 105 1.60 8.63 15.72
N SER A 106 1.06 7.51 15.28
CA SER A 106 0.08 7.44 14.21
C SER A 106 -1.12 6.64 14.68
N GLU A 107 -2.20 6.73 13.94
CA GLU A 107 -3.44 5.99 14.13
C GLU A 107 -3.85 5.45 12.76
N LEU A 108 -4.17 4.15 12.69
CA LEU A 108 -4.72 3.54 11.49
C LEU A 108 -6.24 3.65 11.55
N LEU A 109 -6.83 4.34 10.57
CA LEU A 109 -8.26 4.61 10.50
C LEU A 109 -8.88 3.96 9.28
N LEU A 110 -10.15 3.60 9.42
CA LEU A 110 -11.00 3.05 8.37
C LEU A 110 -12.34 3.78 8.36
N ALA A 111 -12.77 4.28 7.19
CA ALA A 111 -14.13 4.73 6.96
C ALA A 111 -14.74 4.01 5.76
N SER A 112 -16.06 3.91 5.73
CA SER A 112 -16.78 3.40 4.56
C SER A 112 -17.69 4.46 3.96
N TYR A 113 -17.84 4.39 2.65
CA TYR A 113 -18.67 5.27 1.85
C TYR A 113 -19.58 4.42 0.96
N ALA A 114 -20.88 4.53 1.20
CA ALA A 114 -21.91 3.77 0.49
C ALA A 114 -23.07 4.69 0.14
N SER A 115 -23.56 4.61 -1.10
CA SER A 115 -24.75 5.35 -1.55
C SER A 115 -24.73 6.86 -1.23
N GLY A 116 -23.56 7.50 -1.39
CA GLY A 116 -23.41 8.93 -1.13
C GLY A 116 -23.15 9.31 0.32
N THR A 117 -23.16 8.34 1.24
CA THR A 117 -23.14 8.57 2.69
C THR A 117 -21.87 8.01 3.32
N TRP A 118 -21.29 8.77 4.25
CA TRP A 118 -20.17 8.34 5.09
C TRP A 118 -20.67 7.60 6.32
N HIS A 119 -20.02 6.48 6.65
CA HIS A 119 -20.08 5.91 7.99
C HIS A 119 -18.92 6.45 8.84
N PRO A 120 -19.10 6.57 10.16
CA PRO A 120 -18.05 7.05 11.05
C PRO A 120 -16.77 6.24 10.91
N ALA A 121 -15.63 6.92 10.96
CA ALA A 121 -14.35 6.24 10.94
C ALA A 121 -14.13 5.43 12.23
N VAL A 122 -13.50 4.27 12.09
CA VAL A 122 -13.10 3.41 13.20
C VAL A 122 -11.57 3.36 13.27
N SER A 123 -11.06 3.49 14.49
CA SER A 123 -9.65 3.29 14.80
C SER A 123 -9.34 1.80 14.86
N ILE A 124 -8.46 1.34 13.99
CA ILE A 124 -7.97 -0.04 13.99
C ILE A 124 -6.89 -0.17 15.08
N ASP A 125 -6.05 0.86 15.21
CA ASP A 125 -4.96 0.89 16.16
C ASP A 125 -4.52 2.34 16.43
N ASN A 126 -4.44 2.72 17.71
CA ASN A 126 -4.13 4.07 18.19
C ASN A 126 -3.11 4.11 19.32
N GLN A 127 -2.29 3.06 19.47
CA GLN A 127 -1.32 3.01 20.57
C GLN A 127 -0.36 4.21 20.54
N PRO A 128 -0.10 4.85 21.70
CA PRO A 128 0.86 5.95 21.79
C PRO A 128 2.28 5.43 21.55
N TYR A 129 3.13 6.23 20.91
CA TYR A 129 4.50 5.88 20.54
C TYR A 129 4.62 4.75 19.50
N HIS A 130 3.56 4.53 18.72
CA HIS A 130 3.57 3.64 17.57
C HIS A 130 3.45 4.45 16.29
N LEU A 131 4.51 4.47 15.50
CA LEU A 131 4.58 5.23 14.26
C LEU A 131 4.53 4.26 13.08
N ARG A 132 3.47 4.36 12.28
CA ARG A 132 3.13 3.44 11.22
C ARG A 132 3.43 4.09 9.88
N TYR A 133 3.89 3.28 8.95
CA TYR A 133 4.33 3.68 7.62
C TYR A 133 3.95 2.61 6.61
N ASN A 134 4.00 2.97 5.32
CA ASN A 134 3.92 2.01 4.23
C ASN A 134 2.69 1.09 4.28
N LEU A 135 1.55 1.64 4.71
CA LEU A 135 0.26 0.95 4.74
C LEU A 135 -0.09 0.38 3.37
N ARG A 136 -0.55 -0.87 3.35
CA ARG A 136 -1.19 -1.53 2.21
C ARG A 136 -2.43 -2.24 2.68
N ILE A 137 -3.45 -2.27 1.82
CA ILE A 137 -4.72 -2.94 2.07
C ILE A 137 -4.98 -4.00 0.99
N GLY A 138 -5.41 -5.17 1.43
CA GLY A 138 -5.87 -6.27 0.60
C GLY A 138 -7.25 -6.70 1.07
N ILE A 139 -8.06 -7.27 0.16
CA ILE A 139 -9.39 -7.78 0.47
C ILE A 139 -9.57 -9.21 0.00
N THR A 140 -10.27 -10.02 0.78
CA THR A 140 -10.70 -11.37 0.42
C THR A 140 -12.16 -11.60 0.79
N HIS A 141 -12.79 -12.61 0.18
CA HIS A 141 -14.20 -12.96 0.41
C HIS A 141 -14.39 -14.41 0.90
N LYS A 142 -13.30 -15.14 1.09
CA LYS A 142 -13.38 -16.57 1.40
C LYS A 142 -12.58 -16.92 2.64
N LEU A 143 -13.09 -17.93 3.34
CA LEU A 143 -12.38 -18.63 4.41
C LEU A 143 -11.90 -19.97 3.91
N ALA A 144 -10.67 -20.33 4.28
CA ALA A 144 -10.22 -21.69 4.23
C ALA A 144 -11.00 -22.53 5.25
N LEU A 145 -11.54 -23.65 4.76
CA LEU A 145 -12.23 -24.67 5.53
C LEU A 145 -11.23 -25.77 5.93
N SER A 146 -11.60 -26.62 6.89
CA SER A 146 -10.75 -27.66 7.49
C SER A 146 -10.18 -28.69 6.50
N ASP A 147 -10.71 -28.76 5.28
CA ASP A 147 -10.36 -29.68 4.20
C ASP A 147 -9.58 -29.01 3.04
N GLN A 148 -8.98 -27.84 3.28
CA GLN A 148 -8.31 -27.02 2.26
C GLN A 148 -9.24 -26.54 1.14
N THR A 149 -10.55 -26.66 1.31
CA THR A 149 -11.52 -25.97 0.45
C THR A 149 -11.76 -24.55 0.96
N TYR A 150 -12.46 -23.75 0.15
CA TYR A 150 -12.79 -22.37 0.50
C TYR A 150 -14.30 -22.20 0.54
N GLY A 151 -14.80 -21.60 1.61
CA GLY A 151 -16.20 -21.21 1.77
C GLY A 151 -16.34 -19.69 1.65
N ASP A 152 -17.36 -19.24 0.94
CA ASP A 152 -17.71 -17.82 0.92
C ASP A 152 -18.17 -17.38 2.31
N VAL A 153 -17.75 -16.19 2.73
CA VAL A 153 -18.28 -15.54 3.92
C VAL A 153 -19.19 -14.38 3.58
N PRO A 154 -20.24 -14.13 4.39
CA PRO A 154 -21.15 -13.02 4.17
C PRO A 154 -20.56 -11.66 4.60
N MET A 155 -19.23 -11.58 4.80
CA MET A 155 -18.50 -10.39 5.24
C MET A 155 -17.26 -10.19 4.35
N LEU A 156 -16.89 -8.94 4.13
CA LEU A 156 -15.63 -8.58 3.48
C LEU A 156 -14.49 -8.79 4.47
N LEU A 157 -13.45 -9.53 4.10
CA LEU A 157 -12.27 -9.68 4.94
C LEU A 157 -11.21 -8.68 4.49
N ILE A 158 -10.78 -7.87 5.43
CA ILE A 158 -9.81 -6.80 5.21
C ILE A 158 -8.49 -7.23 5.83
N HIS A 159 -7.44 -7.08 5.03
CA HIS A 159 -6.07 -7.36 5.39
C HIS A 159 -5.29 -6.06 5.34
N ALA A 160 -4.76 -5.61 6.46
CA ALA A 160 -3.89 -4.45 6.52
C ALA A 160 -2.47 -4.89 6.87
N ILE A 161 -1.49 -4.43 6.10
CA ILE A 161 -0.07 -4.58 6.43
C ILE A 161 0.58 -3.21 6.47
N TRP A 162 1.50 -3.01 7.41
CA TRP A 162 2.24 -1.75 7.54
C TRP A 162 3.60 -2.01 8.18
N TRP A 163 4.50 -1.04 8.08
CA TRP A 163 5.72 -0.99 8.87
C TRP A 163 5.48 -0.16 10.12
N GLU A 164 5.91 -0.64 11.27
CA GLU A 164 5.73 0.03 12.54
C GLU A 164 7.07 0.26 13.23
N GLU A 165 7.32 1.51 13.64
CA GLU A 165 8.38 1.88 14.56
C GLU A 165 7.78 2.12 15.95
N THR A 166 8.40 1.48 16.95
CA THR A 166 8.05 1.60 18.37
C THR A 166 9.31 1.88 19.18
N GLY A 167 9.15 2.18 20.48
CA GLY A 167 10.29 2.27 21.39
C GLY A 167 11.09 0.96 21.58
N TYR A 168 10.56 -0.18 21.13
CA TYR A 168 11.20 -1.49 21.25
C TYR A 168 11.86 -1.98 19.96
N GLY A 169 11.69 -1.26 18.85
CA GLY A 169 12.20 -1.66 17.54
C GLY A 169 11.19 -1.42 16.43
N GLU A 170 11.54 -1.92 15.25
CA GLU A 170 10.78 -1.74 14.04
C GLU A 170 10.42 -3.08 13.41
N ASN A 171 9.14 -3.32 13.11
CA ASN A 171 8.66 -4.58 12.56
C ASN A 171 7.56 -4.36 11.52
N ALA A 172 7.37 -5.35 10.65
CA ALA A 172 6.21 -5.39 9.78
C ALA A 172 5.01 -5.98 10.54
N ARG A 173 3.88 -5.29 10.49
CA ARG A 173 2.65 -5.65 11.20
C ARG A 173 1.57 -6.08 10.24
N TYR A 174 0.65 -6.87 10.77
CA TYR A 174 -0.53 -7.34 10.07
C TYR A 174 -1.76 -7.20 10.95
N ALA A 175 -2.88 -6.77 10.36
CA ALA A 175 -4.19 -6.85 10.96
C ALA A 175 -5.19 -7.50 10.01
N MET A 176 -6.12 -8.26 10.58
CA MET A 176 -7.27 -8.81 9.86
C MET A 176 -8.56 -8.56 10.62
N PHE A 177 -9.60 -8.23 9.88
CA PHE A 177 -10.95 -8.13 10.40
C PHE A 177 -11.99 -8.22 9.27
N GLY A 178 -13.17 -8.68 9.62
CA GLY A 178 -14.33 -8.70 8.76
C GLY A 178 -15.11 -7.39 8.82
N VAL A 179 -15.73 -7.01 7.72
CA VAL A 179 -16.71 -5.93 7.65
C VAL A 179 -18.02 -6.44 7.06
N GLN A 180 -19.11 -6.22 7.79
CA GLN A 180 -20.43 -6.62 7.37
C GLN A 180 -21.44 -5.52 7.69
N LYS A 181 -22.08 -4.95 6.65
CA LYS A 181 -23.09 -3.89 6.79
C LYS A 181 -22.58 -2.69 7.62
N GLY A 182 -21.32 -2.31 7.42
CA GLY A 182 -20.67 -1.22 8.15
C GLY A 182 -20.22 -1.57 9.58
N LEU A 183 -20.47 -2.79 10.06
CA LEU A 183 -19.95 -3.27 11.34
C LEU A 183 -18.62 -3.99 11.12
N ILE A 184 -17.62 -3.65 11.94
CA ILE A 184 -16.30 -4.29 11.95
C ILE A 184 -16.31 -5.41 12.98
N SER A 185 -15.75 -6.57 12.64
CA SER A 185 -15.54 -7.68 13.58
C SER A 185 -14.46 -7.35 14.61
N ALA A 186 -14.14 -8.29 15.49
CA ALA A 186 -12.90 -8.20 16.25
C ALA A 186 -11.70 -8.02 15.30
N ILE A 187 -10.76 -7.17 15.71
CA ILE A 187 -9.52 -6.89 14.98
C ILE A 187 -8.44 -7.79 15.56
N GLU A 188 -7.85 -8.63 14.72
CA GLU A 188 -6.72 -9.49 15.08
C GLU A 188 -5.44 -8.85 14.54
N MET A 189 -4.50 -8.53 15.43
CA MET A 189 -3.23 -7.90 15.09
C MET A 189 -2.07 -8.82 15.45
N HIS A 190 -1.09 -8.90 14.56
CA HIS A 190 0.07 -9.79 14.65
C HIS A 190 1.34 -9.11 14.17
N ASP A 191 2.48 -9.54 14.71
CA ASP A 191 3.76 -9.39 14.02
C ASP A 191 3.79 -10.32 12.80
N LEU A 192 4.22 -9.82 11.64
CA LEU A 192 4.34 -10.69 10.46
C LEU A 192 5.39 -11.79 10.66
N ASP A 193 6.39 -11.57 11.53
CA ASP A 193 7.39 -12.58 11.88
C ASP A 193 6.81 -13.77 12.67
N GLU A 194 5.63 -13.65 13.29
CA GLU A 194 4.91 -14.80 13.89
C GLU A 194 4.56 -15.87 12.84
N PHE A 195 4.45 -15.47 11.57
CA PHE A 195 4.08 -16.33 10.45
C PHE A 195 5.29 -16.79 9.63
N ALA A 196 6.49 -16.30 9.95
CA ALA A 196 7.70 -16.62 9.22
C ALA A 196 8.26 -18.00 9.58
N PRO A 197 8.97 -18.66 8.66
CA PRO A 197 9.89 -19.72 9.06
C PRO A 197 10.93 -19.17 10.06
N SER A 198 11.34 -20.03 11.00
CA SER A 198 12.37 -19.72 12.01
C SER A 198 13.52 -18.94 11.38
N PRO A 199 13.90 -17.79 11.94
CA PRO A 199 15.04 -17.05 11.45
C PRO A 199 16.31 -17.90 11.54
N GLY A 200 17.28 -17.56 10.70
CA GLY A 200 18.66 -18.01 10.90
C GLY A 200 19.20 -17.52 12.24
N MET A 201 20.29 -18.12 12.70
CA MET A 201 20.92 -17.71 13.97
C MET A 201 21.58 -16.33 13.89
N PHE A 202 21.96 -15.88 12.69
CA PHE A 202 22.71 -14.65 12.48
C PHE A 202 22.13 -13.83 11.32
N PRO A 203 22.18 -12.49 11.42
CA PRO A 203 21.82 -11.61 10.31
C PRO A 203 22.61 -11.92 9.05
N ASN A 204 21.98 -11.80 7.89
CA ASN A 204 22.67 -11.92 6.62
C ASN A 204 23.67 -10.76 6.45
N PRO A 205 24.86 -11.01 5.87
CA PRO A 205 25.88 -9.99 5.72
C PRO A 205 25.47 -8.93 4.69
N ILE A 206 25.55 -7.66 5.10
CA ILE A 206 25.33 -6.46 4.29
C ILE A 206 26.56 -5.55 4.33
N ASN A 207 26.72 -4.72 3.31
CA ASN A 207 27.78 -3.72 3.26
C ASN A 207 27.49 -2.56 4.22
N ALA A 208 28.54 -1.87 4.68
CA ALA A 208 28.42 -0.76 5.63
C ALA A 208 27.57 0.42 5.15
N ASN A 209 27.33 0.53 3.83
CA ASN A 209 26.53 1.57 3.20
C ASN A 209 25.14 1.07 2.76
N PHE A 210 24.71 -0.11 3.22
CA PHE A 210 23.37 -0.62 2.94
C PHE A 210 22.30 0.28 3.56
N ASN A 211 21.34 0.71 2.74
CA ASN A 211 20.16 1.46 3.18
C ASN A 211 19.04 0.47 3.56
N PRO A 212 18.69 0.35 4.85
CA PRO A 212 17.66 -0.58 5.31
C PRO A 212 16.24 -0.19 4.93
N GLU A 213 16.02 1.03 4.41
CA GLU A 213 14.68 1.49 4.00
C GLU A 213 14.02 0.51 3.02
N ILE A 214 14.80 -0.16 2.16
CA ILE A 214 14.27 -1.14 1.20
C ILE A 214 13.52 -2.31 1.86
N LEU A 215 13.79 -2.60 3.14
CA LEU A 215 13.15 -3.65 3.92
C LEU A 215 11.85 -3.17 4.60
N LYS A 216 11.60 -1.86 4.66
CA LYS A 216 10.51 -1.26 5.45
C LYS A 216 9.21 -1.11 4.67
N HIS A 217 9.08 -1.73 3.50
CA HIS A 217 7.90 -1.61 2.62
C HIS A 217 7.21 -2.97 2.44
N PRO A 218 6.36 -3.40 3.39
CA PRO A 218 5.55 -4.58 3.18
C PRO A 218 4.61 -4.39 1.99
N ALA A 219 4.35 -5.46 1.25
CA ALA A 219 3.56 -5.46 0.03
C ALA A 219 2.73 -6.73 -0.11
N PHE A 220 1.57 -6.61 -0.73
CA PHE A 220 0.85 -7.76 -1.23
C PHE A 220 1.45 -8.18 -2.56
N ALA A 221 1.74 -9.48 -2.69
CA ALA A 221 1.98 -10.11 -3.97
C ALA A 221 0.64 -10.58 -4.52
N ASP A 222 0.26 -10.09 -5.71
CA ASP A 222 -0.91 -10.61 -6.40
C ASP A 222 -0.70 -12.10 -6.69
N ASN A 223 -1.59 -12.93 -6.17
CA ASN A 223 -1.58 -14.38 -6.39
C ASN A 223 -2.70 -14.80 -7.37
N GLY A 224 -3.43 -13.85 -7.94
CA GLY A 224 -4.54 -14.08 -8.87
C GLY A 224 -5.79 -14.69 -8.23
N THR A 225 -5.84 -14.84 -6.91
CA THR A 225 -6.96 -15.44 -6.16
C THR A 225 -7.48 -14.49 -5.09
N GLN A 226 -8.78 -14.54 -4.80
CA GLN A 226 -9.39 -13.80 -3.68
C GLN A 226 -9.51 -14.65 -2.40
N ASP A 227 -8.76 -15.75 -2.36
CA ASP A 227 -8.92 -16.81 -1.35
C ASP A 227 -7.80 -16.74 -0.29
N SER A 228 -6.72 -16.03 -0.59
CA SER A 228 -5.59 -15.80 0.29
C SER A 228 -4.84 -14.56 -0.13
N ILE A 229 -4.02 -14.03 0.77
CA ILE A 229 -3.08 -12.96 0.45
C ILE A 229 -1.65 -13.48 0.58
N ASP A 230 -0.82 -13.17 -0.41
CA ASP A 230 0.62 -13.36 -0.29
C ASP A 230 1.22 -12.04 0.15
N VAL A 231 1.93 -12.05 1.28
CA VAL A 231 2.58 -10.87 1.84
C VAL A 231 4.09 -11.05 1.70
N ILE A 232 4.75 -10.00 1.23
CA ILE A 232 6.20 -9.87 1.27
C ILE A 232 6.54 -8.71 2.18
N TYR A 233 7.49 -8.90 3.06
CA TYR A 233 8.00 -7.86 3.93
C TYR A 233 9.49 -8.08 4.20
N GLY A 234 10.20 -7.02 4.59
CA GLY A 234 11.60 -7.14 5.01
C GLY A 234 11.71 -7.40 6.51
N ASN A 235 12.71 -8.17 6.90
CA ASN A 235 13.13 -8.35 8.27
C ASN A 235 14.47 -7.62 8.47
N VAL A 236 14.41 -6.45 9.10
CA VAL A 236 15.59 -5.58 9.31
C VAL A 236 16.62 -6.19 10.24
N GLN A 237 16.20 -7.08 11.15
CA GLN A 237 17.12 -7.78 12.05
C GLN A 237 17.94 -8.84 11.30
N MET A 238 17.32 -9.53 10.34
CA MET A 238 17.93 -10.64 9.61
C MET A 238 18.50 -10.24 8.24
N ASN A 239 18.25 -9.01 7.77
CA ASN A 239 18.61 -8.53 6.44
C ASN A 239 18.10 -9.47 5.32
N ASP A 240 16.83 -9.86 5.40
CA ASP A 240 16.15 -10.66 4.38
C ASP A 240 14.72 -10.17 4.12
N PHE A 241 14.15 -10.64 3.02
CA PHE A 241 12.73 -10.56 2.72
C PHE A 241 12.08 -11.89 3.05
N VAL A 242 10.91 -11.83 3.68
CA VAL A 242 10.09 -12.98 4.02
C VAL A 242 8.81 -12.92 3.20
N ARG A 243 8.41 -14.07 2.65
CA ARG A 243 7.12 -14.26 1.98
C ARG A 243 6.24 -15.19 2.81
N VAL A 244 5.08 -14.70 3.22
CA VAL A 244 4.09 -15.49 3.96
C VAL A 244 2.78 -15.51 3.17
N ARG A 245 2.09 -16.64 3.22
CA ARG A 245 0.74 -16.77 2.66
C ARG A 245 -0.23 -16.81 3.82
N LEU A 246 -1.10 -15.81 3.91
CA LEU A 246 -2.09 -15.70 4.99
C LEU A 246 -3.45 -16.13 4.43
N ARG A 247 -4.06 -17.10 5.13
CA ARG A 247 -5.37 -17.64 4.79
C ARG A 247 -6.31 -17.43 5.97
N PRO A 248 -7.39 -16.68 5.79
CA PRO A 248 -8.47 -16.66 6.77
C PRO A 248 -8.97 -18.09 7.03
N ILE A 249 -9.12 -18.55 8.29
CA ILE A 249 -9.69 -19.88 8.60
C ILE A 249 -10.95 -19.78 9.46
N ALA A 250 -11.93 -20.66 9.22
CA ALA A 250 -13.18 -20.69 9.99
C ALA A 250 -13.09 -21.67 11.17
N GLU A 251 -12.81 -21.19 12.39
CA GLU A 251 -12.78 -22.04 13.61
C GLU A 251 -14.06 -21.93 14.46
N GLY A 252 -15.23 -21.89 13.82
CA GLY A 252 -16.53 -22.00 14.49
C GLY A 252 -16.93 -20.83 15.42
N ARG A 253 -16.16 -19.74 15.43
CA ARG A 253 -16.48 -18.47 16.10
C ARG A 253 -16.29 -17.31 15.11
N ILE A 254 -16.90 -16.15 15.39
CA ILE A 254 -16.61 -14.88 14.68
C ILE A 254 -15.28 -14.31 15.20
N HIS A 255 -14.27 -15.17 15.24
CA HIS A 255 -12.86 -14.87 15.33
C HIS A 255 -12.30 -15.71 14.18
N ILE A 256 -11.65 -15.05 13.24
CA ILE A 256 -11.15 -15.71 12.05
C ILE A 256 -9.66 -15.84 12.32
N PRO A 257 -9.18 -16.92 12.96
CA PRO A 257 -7.76 -17.08 13.10
C PRO A 257 -7.11 -17.11 11.71
N ILE A 258 -5.82 -16.80 11.66
CA ILE A 258 -5.08 -16.78 10.42
C ILE A 258 -4.31 -18.09 10.32
N GLY A 259 -4.67 -18.90 9.33
CA GLY A 259 -3.83 -20.01 8.89
C GLY A 259 -2.63 -19.45 8.16
N ALA A 260 -1.48 -19.40 8.83
CA ALA A 260 -0.22 -19.06 8.20
C ALA A 260 0.52 -20.32 7.75
N HIS A 261 0.91 -20.33 6.49
CA HIS A 261 1.92 -21.26 6.01
C HIS A 261 3.14 -20.43 5.63
N PRO A 262 4.36 -20.91 5.92
CA PRO A 262 5.57 -20.32 5.34
C PRO A 262 5.37 -20.25 3.82
N GLY A 263 5.13 -19.05 3.31
CA GLY A 263 4.64 -18.85 1.95
C GLY A 263 5.73 -19.00 0.90
N GLY A 264 6.99 -19.01 1.34
CA GLY A 264 8.14 -19.21 0.50
C GLY A 264 9.47 -19.14 1.28
N PRO A 265 10.59 -19.38 0.61
CA PRO A 265 11.91 -19.25 1.19
C PRO A 265 12.20 -17.79 1.57
N ARG A 266 13.01 -17.60 2.61
CA ARG A 266 13.61 -16.31 2.93
C ARG A 266 14.53 -15.89 1.77
N THR A 267 14.39 -14.66 1.32
CA THR A 267 15.21 -14.07 0.25
C THR A 267 16.19 -13.09 0.87
N VAL A 268 17.47 -13.44 0.92
CA VAL A 268 18.52 -12.56 1.46
C VAL A 268 18.46 -11.19 0.78
N ALA A 269 18.57 -10.10 1.54
CA ALA A 269 18.58 -8.74 1.00
C ALA A 269 19.77 -8.50 0.05
N PRO A 270 19.73 -7.50 -0.84
CA PRO A 270 20.90 -7.14 -1.64
C PRO A 270 22.06 -6.74 -0.71
N LYS A 271 23.25 -7.32 -0.91
CA LYS A 271 24.44 -7.01 -0.08
C LYS A 271 24.77 -5.52 -0.06
N SER A 272 24.53 -4.82 -1.16
CA SER A 272 24.64 -3.38 -1.30
C SER A 272 23.35 -2.82 -1.84
N PHE A 273 22.81 -1.81 -1.17
CA PHE A 273 21.76 -0.96 -1.70
C PHE A 273 22.03 0.46 -1.20
N THR A 274 22.58 1.30 -2.08
CA THR A 274 22.98 2.68 -1.75
C THR A 274 22.10 3.70 -2.43
N ASP A 275 21.17 3.26 -3.29
CA ASP A 275 20.30 4.16 -4.02
C ASP A 275 19.42 4.93 -3.04
N PRO A 276 19.31 6.26 -3.20
CA PRO A 276 18.53 7.10 -2.31
C PRO A 276 17.04 7.03 -2.68
N TRP A 277 16.49 5.83 -2.81
CA TRP A 277 15.06 5.65 -3.04
C TRP A 277 14.32 6.29 -1.87
N SER A 278 13.39 7.17 -2.21
CA SER A 278 12.58 7.88 -1.25
C SER A 278 11.10 7.65 -1.59
N GLY A 279 10.28 7.58 -0.55
CA GLY A 279 8.85 7.29 -0.71
C GLY A 279 8.56 5.79 -0.89
N PRO A 280 7.36 5.45 -1.39
CA PRO A 280 6.91 4.06 -1.44
C PRO A 280 7.78 3.20 -2.35
N ILE A 281 8.23 2.06 -1.81
CA ILE A 281 8.77 0.95 -2.59
C ILE A 281 7.63 -0.06 -2.77
N SER A 282 7.53 -0.60 -3.98
CA SER A 282 6.52 -1.58 -4.36
C SER A 282 7.19 -2.85 -4.88
N THR A 283 6.46 -3.96 -4.84
CA THR A 283 6.99 -5.29 -5.12
C THR A 283 6.16 -5.95 -6.21
N ILE A 284 6.83 -6.56 -7.18
CA ILE A 284 6.24 -7.46 -8.17
C ILE A 284 6.88 -8.83 -7.97
N VAL A 285 6.07 -9.88 -7.90
CA VAL A 285 6.56 -11.25 -7.72
C VAL A 285 6.22 -12.04 -8.97
N SER A 286 7.19 -12.81 -9.45
CA SER A 286 6.95 -13.75 -10.52
C SER A 286 6.06 -14.90 -10.01
N PRO A 287 4.99 -15.25 -10.75
CA PRO A 287 4.16 -16.39 -10.41
C PRO A 287 4.84 -17.74 -10.68
N HIS A 288 6.00 -17.77 -11.35
CA HIS A 288 6.58 -18.99 -11.92
C HIS A 288 7.82 -19.51 -11.18
N ASP A 289 8.73 -18.62 -10.78
CA ASP A 289 10.09 -19.00 -10.38
C ASP A 289 10.53 -18.39 -9.04
N GLY A 290 9.62 -17.69 -8.35
CA GLY A 290 9.93 -17.01 -7.09
C GLY A 290 10.82 -15.77 -7.25
N SER A 291 11.10 -15.33 -8.49
CA SER A 291 11.77 -14.06 -8.73
C SER A 291 10.94 -12.90 -8.15
N MET A 292 11.63 -11.86 -7.68
CA MET A 292 11.00 -10.70 -7.06
C MET A 292 11.65 -9.42 -7.58
N LEU A 293 10.83 -8.42 -7.91
CA LEU A 293 11.27 -7.11 -8.35
C LEU A 293 10.79 -6.07 -7.36
N LEU A 294 11.71 -5.25 -6.86
CA LEU A 294 11.41 -4.09 -6.04
C LEU A 294 11.57 -2.84 -6.89
N TYR A 295 10.63 -1.91 -6.83
CA TYR A 295 10.71 -0.67 -7.59
C TYR A 295 10.24 0.56 -6.81
N ASN A 296 10.80 1.70 -7.17
CA ASN A 296 10.40 3.02 -6.71
C ASN A 296 10.16 3.92 -7.94
N ALA A 297 8.94 4.43 -8.04
CA ALA A 297 8.55 5.34 -9.10
C ALA A 297 8.71 6.79 -8.63
N THR A 298 9.44 7.58 -9.41
CA THR A 298 9.59 9.02 -9.23
C THR A 298 8.90 9.75 -10.38
N LYS A 299 8.98 11.08 -10.40
CA LYS A 299 8.49 11.90 -11.51
C LYS A 299 9.22 11.58 -12.83
N ASP A 300 10.52 11.29 -12.75
CA ASP A 300 11.40 11.24 -13.93
C ASP A 300 11.85 9.81 -14.28
N SER A 301 11.68 8.86 -13.36
CA SER A 301 12.14 7.48 -13.56
C SER A 301 11.38 6.46 -12.74
N VAL A 302 11.34 5.22 -13.21
CA VAL A 302 11.06 4.02 -12.40
C VAL A 302 12.36 3.29 -12.16
N ASN A 303 12.82 3.28 -10.92
CA ASN A 303 14.03 2.57 -10.51
C ASN A 303 13.64 1.18 -10.00
N TYR A 304 14.43 0.15 -10.30
CA TYR A 304 14.15 -1.20 -9.86
C TYR A 304 15.40 -2.04 -9.61
N ILE A 305 15.27 -3.06 -8.77
CA ILE A 305 16.20 -4.17 -8.60
C ILE A 305 15.43 -5.49 -8.77
N LEU A 306 16.10 -6.49 -9.33
CA LEU A 306 15.50 -7.81 -9.60
C LEU A 306 16.27 -8.88 -8.83
N TYR A 307 15.56 -9.64 -8.01
CA TYR A 307 16.01 -10.91 -7.48
C TYR A 307 15.64 -12.03 -8.45
N SER A 308 16.64 -12.71 -9.00
CA SER A 308 16.46 -13.88 -9.86
C SER A 308 17.70 -14.77 -9.79
N GLY A 309 17.51 -16.09 -9.92
CA GLY A 309 18.60 -17.06 -9.83
C GLY A 309 19.42 -16.96 -8.53
N SER A 310 18.74 -16.71 -7.41
CA SER A 310 19.35 -16.52 -6.08
C SER A 310 20.26 -15.29 -5.92
N SER A 311 20.14 -14.30 -6.79
CA SER A 311 20.97 -13.09 -6.75
C SER A 311 20.17 -11.83 -7.06
N TRP A 312 20.59 -10.71 -6.48
CA TRP A 312 20.05 -9.39 -6.83
C TRP A 312 20.83 -8.78 -7.98
N SER A 313 20.11 -8.18 -8.94
CA SER A 313 20.71 -7.31 -9.94
C SER A 313 21.23 -6.02 -9.29
N SER A 314 22.09 -5.29 -10.01
CA SER A 314 22.30 -3.88 -9.72
C SER A 314 20.99 -3.09 -9.89
N ALA A 315 20.90 -1.92 -9.26
CA ALA A 315 19.82 -0.99 -9.55
C ALA A 315 19.82 -0.59 -11.02
N LYS A 316 18.62 -0.52 -11.59
CA LYS A 316 18.34 -0.12 -12.96
C LYS A 316 17.32 0.99 -12.92
N SER A 317 17.32 1.83 -13.95
CA SER A 317 16.41 2.97 -14.07
C SER A 317 15.77 2.99 -15.45
N VAL A 318 14.44 3.15 -15.48
CA VAL A 318 13.67 3.37 -16.69
C VAL A 318 13.27 4.85 -16.72
N PRO A 319 13.83 5.68 -17.63
CA PRO A 319 13.47 7.08 -17.71
C PRO A 319 12.03 7.24 -18.19
N LEU A 320 11.28 8.11 -17.51
CA LEU A 320 9.91 8.48 -17.88
C LEU A 320 9.92 9.63 -18.88
N SER A 321 8.87 9.70 -19.69
CA SER A 321 8.68 10.76 -20.69
C SER A 321 7.20 10.89 -21.06
N ASP A 322 6.86 11.88 -21.89
CA ASP A 322 5.50 12.03 -22.44
C ASP A 322 5.02 10.79 -23.22
N LYS A 323 5.95 9.92 -23.67
CA LYS A 323 5.64 8.67 -24.38
C LYS A 323 5.63 7.44 -23.49
N LEU A 324 6.20 7.53 -22.29
CA LEU A 324 6.30 6.42 -21.34
C LEU A 324 5.99 6.94 -19.93
N SER A 325 4.73 6.78 -19.54
CA SER A 325 4.28 7.09 -18.18
C SER A 325 4.81 6.08 -17.17
N ALA A 326 4.79 6.46 -15.88
CA ALA A 326 5.12 5.56 -14.78
C ALA A 326 4.29 4.26 -14.85
N ASP A 327 2.99 4.37 -15.08
CA ASP A 327 2.09 3.22 -15.15
C ASP A 327 2.44 2.29 -16.32
N ALA A 328 2.78 2.86 -17.49
CA ALA A 328 3.20 2.07 -18.65
C ALA A 328 4.54 1.36 -18.41
N ALA A 329 5.47 2.00 -17.69
CA ALA A 329 6.73 1.40 -17.27
C ALA A 329 6.50 0.27 -16.26
N VAL A 330 5.67 0.49 -15.22
CA VAL A 330 5.31 -0.54 -14.24
C VAL A 330 4.62 -1.72 -14.92
N ALA A 331 3.66 -1.49 -15.82
CA ALA A 331 3.02 -2.56 -16.59
C ALA A 331 4.02 -3.36 -17.46
N ALA A 332 5.06 -2.71 -18.00
CA ALA A 332 6.13 -3.40 -18.70
C ALA A 332 6.97 -4.27 -17.75
N LEU A 333 7.29 -3.78 -16.54
CA LEU A 333 7.97 -4.57 -15.51
C LEU A 333 7.11 -5.76 -15.06
N THR A 334 5.80 -5.58 -14.85
CA THR A 334 4.89 -6.68 -14.51
C THR A 334 4.87 -7.76 -15.60
N ARG A 335 4.82 -7.37 -16.87
CA ARG A 335 4.90 -8.32 -17.99
C ARG A 335 6.24 -9.04 -18.05
N MET A 336 7.35 -8.34 -17.78
CA MET A 336 8.68 -8.95 -17.70
C MET A 336 8.75 -10.02 -16.60
N MET A 337 8.09 -9.78 -15.46
CA MET A 337 8.03 -10.72 -14.33
C MET A 337 7.07 -11.90 -14.56
N SER A 338 6.25 -11.86 -15.61
CA SER A 338 5.26 -12.90 -15.93
C SER A 338 5.69 -13.81 -17.09
N GLN A 339 6.91 -13.65 -17.63
CA GLN A 339 7.46 -14.46 -18.71
C GLN A 339 8.24 -15.66 -18.16
#